data_AF-A0A7J4IY79-F1
#
_entry.id   AF-A0A7J4IY79-F1
#
_cell.length_a   1.000
_cell.length_b   1.000
_cell.length_c   1.000
_cell.angle_alpha   90.00
_cell.angle_beta   90.00
_cell.angle_gamma   90.00
#
_symmetry.space_group_name_H-M   'P 1'
#
loop_
_entity.id
_entity.type
_entity.pdbx_description
1 polymer ?
#
loop_
_entity_poly.entity_id
_entity_poly.type
_entity_poly.pdbx_seq_one_letter_code
_entity_poly.pdbx_strand_id
1 'polypeptide(L)'
;MKRLYLPAFALLLATCAFAVSSNDAVNTVITSNHFVYEGETYTPPNVAIEYEDKSYWVIPVTAGQNVVTYFPVEAQTGQLSSSRATNRGLFGLADGLRELQRLKGSISSNSGVEWIFTQTYQSFFNEMALELSDGVYKLNTVESTLKSSGVEVDVSALRVQLNSLSSDAAATASKISAATQAENAFVTEPSSLAFSALSGSFGEVFDSISQMQSQSLIYKSDLDKLKQQISVANTDAQTKQQLFALLEMPSQLSSLRSYSIYSTQIKGSIDSAFSASSVRLDSLLAEFDNRILKNESYGLIFGENEKIRKETGFLSLAEAKSAILAKESRQAWENQLKVRELEQDYSRASKFYDERNFVQAKKSAQSAIENAVSVYKAGRKKEAAPAGISQDLLFKVAGILVVLLALLYLFNNRGKLKGALTSQPEGVDIYG
;
A
#
# COMPACT_ATOMS: atom_id res chain seq x y z
N MET A 1 -48.17 -14.98 -22.68
CA MET A 1 -46.80 -15.31 -22.23
C MET A 1 -45.80 -14.18 -22.52
N LYS A 2 -46.03 -12.93 -22.05
CA LYS A 2 -45.11 -11.79 -22.28
C LYS A 2 -44.75 -11.01 -21.00
N ARG A 3 -45.11 -11.50 -19.82
CA ARG A 3 -44.94 -10.78 -18.54
C ARG A 3 -43.90 -11.40 -17.58
N LEU A 4 -43.20 -12.47 -17.99
CA LEU A 4 -42.18 -13.12 -17.15
C LEU A 4 -40.73 -12.69 -17.49
N TYR A 5 -40.51 -11.98 -18.60
CA TYR A 5 -39.15 -11.61 -19.04
C TYR A 5 -38.59 -10.37 -18.33
N LEU A 6 -39.44 -9.46 -17.87
CA LEU A 6 -39.01 -8.23 -17.18
C LEU A 6 -38.38 -8.49 -15.78
N PRO A 7 -38.97 -9.34 -14.90
CA PRO A 7 -38.33 -9.67 -13.63
C PRO A 7 -37.09 -10.57 -13.80
N ALA A 8 -37.05 -11.42 -14.84
CA ALA A 8 -35.87 -12.22 -15.15
C ALA A 8 -34.69 -11.36 -15.66
N PHE A 9 -34.96 -10.30 -16.43
CA PHE A 9 -33.95 -9.35 -16.88
C PHE A 9 -33.47 -8.43 -15.74
N ALA A 10 -34.35 -8.06 -14.80
CA ALA A 10 -33.98 -7.31 -13.60
C ALA A 10 -33.15 -8.14 -12.60
N LEU A 11 -33.36 -9.47 -12.52
CA LEU A 11 -32.49 -10.37 -11.74
C LEU A 11 -31.10 -10.55 -12.40
N LEU A 12 -31.03 -10.54 -13.73
CA LEU A 12 -29.77 -10.62 -14.50
C LEU A 12 -28.91 -9.34 -14.39
N LEU A 13 -29.52 -8.19 -14.12
CA LEU A 13 -28.80 -6.93 -13.86
C LEU A 13 -28.34 -6.77 -12.41
N ALA A 14 -28.86 -7.58 -11.47
CA ALA A 14 -28.54 -7.49 -10.04
C ALA A 14 -27.29 -8.28 -9.62
N THR A 15 -26.65 -9.03 -10.52
CA THR A 15 -25.45 -9.85 -10.22
C THR A 15 -24.19 -9.39 -10.96
N CYS A 16 -24.19 -8.21 -11.59
CA CYS A 16 -22.95 -7.55 -11.97
C CYS A 16 -22.29 -7.00 -10.69
N ALA A 17 -21.72 -7.88 -9.87
CA ALA A 17 -20.69 -7.47 -8.93
C ALA A 17 -19.60 -6.77 -9.75
N PHE A 18 -19.54 -5.45 -9.68
CA PHE A 18 -18.52 -4.67 -10.36
C PHE A 18 -17.18 -5.02 -9.72
N ALA A 19 -16.47 -5.98 -10.31
CA ALA A 19 -15.08 -6.24 -9.94
C ALA A 19 -14.27 -4.98 -10.31
N VAL A 20 -13.67 -4.37 -9.29
CA VAL A 20 -12.77 -3.23 -9.40
C VAL A 20 -11.52 -3.68 -10.16
N SER A 21 -11.15 -2.97 -11.22
CA SER A 21 -9.94 -3.28 -11.97
C SER A 21 -8.68 -2.83 -11.22
N SER A 22 -7.51 -3.35 -11.60
CA SER A 22 -6.22 -2.88 -11.06
C SER A 22 -6.05 -1.36 -11.22
N ASN A 23 -6.51 -0.79 -12.35
CA ASN A 23 -6.46 0.66 -12.59
C ASN A 23 -7.39 1.44 -11.65
N ASP A 24 -8.60 0.94 -11.39
CA ASP A 24 -9.53 1.58 -10.45
C ASP A 24 -9.00 1.55 -9.01
N ALA A 25 -8.37 0.44 -8.64
CA ALA A 25 -7.69 0.29 -7.35
C ALA A 25 -6.50 1.25 -7.22
N VAL A 26 -5.68 1.38 -8.26
CA VAL A 26 -4.60 2.38 -8.33
C VAL A 26 -5.16 3.79 -8.22
N ASN A 27 -6.20 4.14 -8.98
CA ASN A 27 -6.83 5.46 -8.93
C ASN A 27 -7.35 5.78 -7.53
N THR A 28 -7.92 4.79 -6.84
CA THR A 28 -8.38 4.92 -5.45
C THR A 28 -7.23 5.33 -4.53
N VAL A 29 -6.03 4.76 -4.71
CA VAL A 29 -4.88 5.04 -3.85
C VAL A 29 -4.16 6.34 -4.23
N ILE A 30 -4.01 6.59 -5.54
CA ILE A 30 -3.12 7.63 -6.07
C ILE A 30 -3.84 8.95 -6.35
N THR A 31 -5.08 8.90 -6.83
CA THR A 31 -5.79 10.06 -7.38
C THR A 31 -6.98 10.48 -6.53
N SER A 32 -7.80 9.52 -6.09
CA SER A 32 -9.03 9.81 -5.35
C SER A 32 -8.78 10.14 -3.88
N ASN A 33 -7.61 9.78 -3.33
CA ASN A 33 -7.26 9.97 -1.93
C ASN A 33 -5.86 10.59 -1.78
N HIS A 34 -5.59 11.08 -0.57
CA HIS A 34 -4.38 11.83 -0.22
C HIS A 34 -3.33 10.96 0.49
N PHE A 35 -3.20 9.70 0.09
CA PHE A 35 -2.26 8.78 0.73
C PHE A 35 -0.81 9.11 0.36
N VAL A 36 -0.51 9.28 -0.92
CA VAL A 36 0.87 9.38 -1.43
C VAL A 36 1.49 10.76 -1.17
N TYR A 37 2.77 10.82 -0.79
CA TYR A 37 3.53 12.07 -0.64
C TYR A 37 4.08 12.52 -2.00
N GLU A 38 4.41 13.81 -2.09
CA GLU A 38 5.11 14.35 -3.25
C GLU A 38 6.46 13.63 -3.46
N GLY A 39 6.75 13.25 -4.71
CA GLY A 39 7.97 12.53 -5.10
C GLY A 39 7.92 11.01 -4.90
N GLU A 40 6.86 10.47 -4.30
CA GLU A 40 6.60 9.02 -4.27
C GLU A 40 5.93 8.55 -5.57
N THR A 41 6.17 7.30 -5.93
CA THR A 41 5.60 6.64 -7.11
C THR A 41 4.97 5.31 -6.70
N TYR A 42 4.43 4.58 -7.67
CA TYR A 42 3.80 3.28 -7.47
C TYR A 42 4.16 2.33 -8.61
N THR A 43 3.96 1.04 -8.35
CA THR A 43 3.99 0.02 -9.40
C THR A 43 2.60 -0.61 -9.48
N PRO A 44 1.92 -0.56 -10.64
CA PRO A 44 0.61 -1.20 -10.78
C PRO A 44 0.71 -2.70 -10.45
N PRO A 45 -0.22 -3.25 -9.63
CA PRO A 45 -0.26 -4.68 -9.41
C PRO A 45 -0.74 -5.39 -10.69
N ASN A 46 0.01 -6.38 -11.13
CA ASN A 46 -0.31 -7.16 -12.33
C ASN A 46 -1.33 -8.28 -12.07
N VAL A 47 -1.42 -8.73 -10.81
CA VAL A 47 -2.30 -9.81 -10.35
C VAL A 47 -2.88 -9.43 -8.99
N ALA A 48 -4.09 -9.89 -8.72
CA ALA A 48 -4.72 -9.74 -7.41
C ALA A 48 -4.23 -10.85 -6.47
N ILE A 49 -4.12 -10.55 -5.19
CA ILE A 49 -3.72 -11.50 -4.14
C ILE A 49 -4.96 -12.03 -3.45
N GLU A 50 -5.08 -13.35 -3.38
CA GLU A 50 -6.13 -14.02 -2.62
C GLU A 50 -5.70 -14.23 -1.17
N TYR A 51 -6.53 -13.77 -0.24
CA TYR A 51 -6.29 -13.88 1.20
C TYR A 51 -7.62 -13.92 1.94
N GLU A 52 -7.82 -14.92 2.82
CA GLU A 52 -9.05 -15.10 3.61
C GLU A 52 -10.33 -15.06 2.73
N ASP A 53 -10.35 -15.83 1.63
CA ASP A 53 -11.45 -15.95 0.66
C ASP A 53 -11.82 -14.63 -0.05
N LYS A 54 -10.93 -13.64 -0.01
CA LYS A 54 -11.09 -12.34 -0.65
C LYS A 54 -9.92 -12.06 -1.58
N SER A 55 -10.20 -11.34 -2.65
CA SER A 55 -9.20 -10.93 -3.63
C SER A 55 -8.87 -9.44 -3.46
N TYR A 56 -7.58 -9.11 -3.45
CA TYR A 56 -7.07 -7.77 -3.21
C TYR A 56 -6.09 -7.33 -4.29
N TRP A 57 -6.29 -6.13 -4.83
CA TRP A 57 -5.23 -5.41 -5.51
C TRP A 57 -4.33 -4.78 -4.46
N VAL A 58 -3.07 -5.20 -4.39
CA VAL A 58 -2.12 -4.67 -3.39
C VAL A 58 -1.14 -3.74 -4.10
N ILE A 59 -1.33 -2.43 -3.91
CA ILE A 59 -0.57 -1.39 -4.61
C ILE A 59 0.68 -1.02 -3.79
N PRO A 60 1.91 -1.33 -4.24
CA PRO A 60 3.12 -0.82 -3.62
C PRO A 60 3.30 0.67 -3.92
N VAL A 61 3.55 1.45 -2.87
CA VAL A 61 4.04 2.82 -2.97
C VAL A 61 5.54 2.81 -2.71
N THR A 62 6.31 3.48 -3.56
CA THR A 62 7.77 3.50 -3.51
C THR A 62 8.35 4.91 -3.45
N ALA A 63 9.46 5.03 -2.74
CA ALA A 63 10.35 6.19 -2.77
C ALA A 63 11.67 5.76 -3.44
N GLY A 64 11.86 6.15 -4.70
CA GLY A 64 12.91 5.57 -5.54
C GLY A 64 12.68 4.08 -5.74
N GLN A 65 13.66 3.25 -5.39
CA GLN A 65 13.57 1.79 -5.51
C GLN A 65 12.94 1.10 -4.29
N ASN A 66 12.80 1.80 -3.15
CA ASN A 66 12.36 1.20 -1.91
C ASN A 66 10.84 1.30 -1.74
N VAL A 67 10.19 0.19 -1.36
CA VAL A 67 8.79 0.24 -0.91
C VAL A 67 8.71 0.97 0.42
N VAL A 68 7.81 1.94 0.49
CA VAL A 68 7.49 2.67 1.73
C VAL A 68 6.26 2.11 2.42
N THR A 69 5.25 1.65 1.66
CA THR A 69 4.06 0.96 2.17
C THR A 69 3.31 0.28 1.03
N TYR A 70 2.32 -0.54 1.36
CA TYR A 70 1.34 -1.09 0.43
C TYR A 70 -0.08 -0.61 0.75
N PHE A 71 -0.94 -0.56 -0.26
CA PHE A 71 -2.37 -0.29 -0.11
C PHE A 71 -3.18 -1.46 -0.67
N PRO A 72 -3.81 -2.28 0.19
CA PRO A 72 -4.64 -3.40 -0.20
C PRO A 72 -6.08 -2.93 -0.45
N VAL A 73 -6.51 -2.93 -1.71
CA VAL A 73 -7.86 -2.59 -2.16
C VAL A 73 -8.60 -3.88 -2.50
N GLU A 74 -9.72 -4.15 -1.84
CA GLU A 74 -10.54 -5.33 -2.11
C GLU A 74 -11.15 -5.25 -3.52
N ALA A 75 -10.91 -6.28 -4.33
CA ALA A 75 -11.28 -6.29 -5.74
C ALA A 75 -12.80 -6.26 -5.97
N GLN A 76 -13.61 -6.68 -5.00
CA GLN A 76 -15.07 -6.66 -5.12
C GLN A 76 -15.70 -5.32 -4.72
N THR A 77 -15.13 -4.63 -3.73
CA THR A 77 -15.75 -3.45 -3.11
C THR A 77 -15.03 -2.15 -3.43
N GLY A 78 -13.76 -2.22 -3.84
CA GLY A 78 -12.88 -1.05 -4.02
C GLY A 78 -12.46 -0.40 -2.71
N GLN A 79 -12.79 -1.00 -1.57
CA GLN A 79 -12.45 -0.46 -0.26
C GLN A 79 -11.08 -0.94 0.20
N LEU A 80 -10.37 -0.11 0.95
CA LEU A 80 -9.13 -0.50 1.60
C LEU A 80 -9.42 -1.48 2.73
N SER A 81 -8.57 -2.50 2.88
CA SER A 81 -8.63 -3.39 4.04
C SER A 81 -8.25 -2.64 5.33
N SER A 82 -9.13 -2.75 6.33
CA SER A 82 -8.98 -2.13 7.65
C SER A 82 -8.34 -3.05 8.70
N SER A 83 -8.21 -4.35 8.42
CA SER A 83 -7.65 -5.32 9.34
C SER A 83 -6.13 -5.31 9.27
N ARG A 84 -5.46 -4.91 10.35
CA ARG A 84 -3.99 -4.93 10.44
C ARG A 84 -3.41 -6.33 10.26
N ALA A 85 -4.10 -7.37 10.73
CA ALA A 85 -3.66 -8.76 10.57
C ALA A 85 -3.74 -9.21 9.09
N THR A 86 -4.86 -8.92 8.43
CA THR A 86 -5.05 -9.18 6.99
C THR A 86 -4.02 -8.40 6.17
N ASN A 87 -3.78 -7.12 6.49
CA ASN A 87 -2.78 -6.30 5.82
C ASN A 87 -1.37 -6.85 6.01
N ARG A 88 -1.02 -7.39 7.18
CA ARG A 88 0.28 -8.04 7.39
C ARG A 88 0.49 -9.21 6.43
N GLY A 89 -0.51 -10.07 6.28
CA GLY A 89 -0.46 -11.20 5.36
C GLY A 89 -0.35 -10.76 3.90
N LEU A 90 -1.21 -9.83 3.48
CA LEU A 90 -1.19 -9.26 2.13
C LEU A 90 0.15 -8.60 1.79
N PHE A 91 0.75 -7.87 2.74
CA PHE A 91 2.04 -7.20 2.52
C PHE A 91 3.16 -8.22 2.37
N GLY A 92 3.16 -9.28 3.19
CA GLY A 92 4.13 -10.37 3.07
C GLY A 92 4.04 -11.09 1.72
N LEU A 93 2.83 -11.37 1.23
CA LEU A 93 2.63 -11.99 -0.08
C LEU A 93 3.06 -11.08 -1.23
N ALA A 94 2.67 -9.80 -1.18
CA ALA A 94 3.01 -8.82 -2.21
C ALA A 94 4.52 -8.57 -2.28
N ASP A 95 5.18 -8.44 -1.13
CA ASP A 95 6.63 -8.26 -1.06
C ASP A 95 7.37 -9.54 -1.46
N GLY A 96 6.89 -10.72 -1.06
CA GLY A 96 7.42 -12.01 -1.50
C GLY A 96 7.37 -12.18 -3.02
N LEU A 97 6.24 -11.84 -3.66
CA LEU A 97 6.10 -11.85 -5.12
C LEU A 97 7.07 -10.89 -5.80
N ARG A 98 7.16 -9.66 -5.29
CA ARG A 98 8.06 -8.63 -5.80
C ARG A 98 9.53 -9.04 -5.68
N GLU A 99 9.95 -9.56 -4.53
CA GLU A 99 11.32 -9.99 -4.29
C GLU A 99 11.70 -11.21 -5.14
N LEU A 100 10.77 -12.16 -5.34
CA LEU A 100 10.98 -13.27 -6.27
C LEU A 100 11.26 -12.78 -7.70
N GLN A 101 10.44 -11.86 -8.21
CA GLN A 101 10.63 -11.26 -9.54
C GLN A 101 11.96 -10.51 -9.64
N ARG A 102 12.32 -9.74 -8.60
CA ARG A 102 13.60 -9.01 -8.53
C ARG A 102 14.79 -9.96 -8.51
N LEU A 103 14.73 -11.02 -7.71
CA LEU A 103 15.77 -12.05 -7.63
C LEU A 103 15.98 -12.71 -8.98
N LYS A 104 14.90 -13.16 -9.64
CA LYS A 104 14.96 -13.76 -10.98
C LYS A 104 15.59 -12.83 -12.00
N GLY A 105 15.20 -11.55 -12.01
CA GLY A 105 15.82 -10.53 -12.86
C GLY A 105 17.30 -10.33 -12.56
N SER A 106 17.70 -10.29 -11.28
CA SER A 106 19.10 -10.08 -10.89
C SER A 106 20.02 -11.25 -11.24
N ILE A 107 19.58 -12.48 -11.00
CA ILE A 107 20.34 -13.71 -11.29
C ILE A 107 20.53 -13.87 -12.80
N SER A 108 19.46 -13.62 -13.57
CA SER A 108 19.49 -13.76 -15.03
C SER A 108 20.37 -12.72 -15.74
N SER A 109 20.71 -11.60 -15.09
CA SER A 109 21.33 -10.45 -15.78
C SER A 109 22.82 -10.26 -15.53
N ASN A 110 23.40 -10.80 -14.44
CA ASN A 110 24.76 -10.39 -14.04
C ASN A 110 25.58 -11.40 -13.21
N SER A 111 25.15 -12.65 -13.10
CA SER A 111 25.86 -13.65 -12.31
C SER A 111 26.13 -14.90 -13.13
N GLY A 112 27.31 -15.51 -12.96
CA GLY A 112 27.58 -16.88 -13.40
C GLY A 112 26.78 -17.92 -12.60
N VAL A 113 25.51 -17.61 -12.30
CA VAL A 113 24.54 -18.36 -11.53
C VAL A 113 23.26 -18.33 -12.34
N GLU A 114 22.68 -19.50 -12.59
CA GLU A 114 21.49 -19.62 -13.41
C GLU A 114 20.29 -20.02 -12.56
N TRP A 115 19.11 -19.54 -12.94
CA TRP A 115 17.86 -19.95 -12.30
C TRP A 115 17.58 -21.44 -12.57
N ILE A 116 17.68 -22.26 -11.53
CA ILE A 116 17.61 -23.73 -11.64
C ILE A 116 16.18 -24.27 -11.80
N PHE A 117 15.15 -23.46 -11.57
CA PHE A 117 13.74 -23.87 -11.66
C PHE A 117 13.19 -23.74 -13.08
N THR A 118 13.82 -24.43 -14.04
CA THR A 118 13.45 -24.37 -15.46
C THR A 118 13.44 -25.74 -16.12
N GLN A 119 12.79 -25.83 -17.29
CA GLN A 119 12.74 -27.04 -18.11
C GLN A 119 14.13 -27.57 -18.48
N THR A 120 15.10 -26.67 -18.70
CA THR A 120 16.49 -27.03 -19.02
C THR A 120 17.09 -27.91 -17.93
N TYR A 121 16.91 -27.52 -16.67
CA TYR A 121 17.45 -28.24 -15.52
C TYR A 121 16.66 -29.54 -15.25
N GLN A 122 15.35 -29.54 -15.48
CA GLN A 122 14.56 -30.78 -15.46
C GLN A 122 15.10 -31.81 -16.48
N SER A 123 15.32 -31.39 -17.72
CA SER A 123 15.87 -32.28 -18.77
C SER A 123 17.26 -32.77 -18.41
N PHE A 124 18.13 -31.89 -17.90
CA PHE A 124 19.46 -32.27 -17.44
C PHE A 124 19.42 -33.39 -16.40
N PHE A 125 18.59 -33.28 -15.35
CA PHE A 125 18.52 -34.32 -14.32
C PHE A 125 17.88 -35.62 -14.83
N ASN A 126 16.96 -35.56 -15.81
CA ASN A 126 16.44 -36.76 -16.47
C ASN A 126 17.52 -37.47 -17.30
N GLU A 127 18.30 -36.72 -18.07
CA GLU A 127 19.41 -37.27 -18.85
C GLU A 127 20.49 -37.85 -17.93
N MET A 128 20.74 -37.23 -16.79
CA MET A 128 21.68 -37.73 -15.78
C MET A 128 21.23 -39.10 -15.26
N ALA A 129 19.94 -39.26 -14.99
CA ALA A 129 19.39 -40.53 -14.55
C ALA A 129 19.67 -41.65 -15.56
N LEU A 130 19.52 -41.37 -16.86
CA LEU A 130 19.81 -42.31 -17.95
C LEU A 130 21.32 -42.62 -18.04
N GLU A 131 22.19 -41.60 -18.03
CA GLU A 131 23.65 -41.80 -18.11
C GLU A 131 24.18 -42.60 -16.90
N LEU A 132 23.63 -42.36 -15.71
CA LEU A 132 23.98 -43.10 -14.50
C LEU A 132 23.55 -44.57 -14.57
N SER A 133 22.36 -44.83 -15.12
CA SER A 133 21.90 -46.18 -15.42
C SER A 133 22.82 -46.88 -16.42
N ASP A 134 23.31 -46.15 -17.43
CA ASP A 134 24.27 -46.69 -18.39
C ASP A 134 25.64 -47.00 -17.77
N GLY A 135 26.05 -46.20 -16.78
CA GLY A 135 27.25 -46.45 -15.97
C GLY A 135 27.25 -47.80 -15.25
N VAL A 136 26.07 -48.31 -14.88
CA VAL A 136 25.93 -49.64 -14.27
C VAL A 136 26.36 -50.75 -15.23
N TYR A 137 26.07 -50.64 -16.53
CA TYR A 137 26.53 -51.60 -17.53
C TYR A 137 28.06 -51.59 -17.67
N LYS A 138 28.69 -50.42 -17.60
CA LYS A 138 30.17 -50.30 -17.61
C LYS A 138 30.79 -51.02 -16.42
N LEU A 139 30.20 -50.91 -15.22
CA LEU A 139 30.64 -51.62 -14.02
C LEU A 139 30.49 -53.14 -14.14
N ASN A 140 29.44 -53.64 -14.79
CA ASN A 140 29.29 -55.08 -15.06
C ASN A 140 30.43 -55.63 -15.95
N THR A 141 30.87 -54.84 -16.93
CA THR A 141 32.03 -55.20 -17.76
C THR A 141 33.31 -55.28 -16.92
N VAL A 142 33.52 -54.33 -16.01
CA VAL A 142 34.68 -54.33 -15.09
C VAL A 142 34.67 -55.55 -14.18
N GLU A 143 33.53 -55.88 -13.55
CA GLU A 143 33.39 -57.10 -12.73
C GLU A 143 33.70 -58.36 -13.54
N SER A 144 33.15 -58.48 -14.75
CA SER A 144 33.35 -59.66 -15.59
C SER A 144 34.82 -59.87 -16.00
N THR A 145 35.56 -58.78 -16.17
CA THR A 145 36.98 -58.79 -16.57
C THR A 145 37.90 -59.10 -15.38
N LEU A 146 37.46 -58.79 -14.15
CA LEU A 146 38.27 -58.89 -12.93
C LEU A 146 37.76 -59.92 -11.92
N LYS A 147 36.96 -60.92 -12.36
CA LYS A 147 36.36 -61.98 -11.51
C LYS A 147 37.32 -62.72 -10.55
N SER A 148 38.62 -62.68 -10.81
CA SER A 148 39.64 -63.34 -9.98
C SER A 148 40.44 -62.38 -9.10
N SER A 149 40.13 -61.08 -9.14
CA SER A 149 40.89 -60.01 -8.48
C SER A 149 40.25 -59.50 -7.18
N GLY A 150 39.13 -60.09 -6.74
CA GLY A 150 38.47 -59.75 -5.47
C GLY A 150 37.82 -58.37 -5.41
N VAL A 151 37.54 -57.76 -6.57
CA VAL A 151 36.95 -56.41 -6.68
C VAL A 151 35.41 -56.43 -6.67
N GLU A 152 34.77 -57.60 -6.53
CA GLU A 152 33.31 -57.72 -6.68
C GLU A 152 32.53 -56.88 -5.66
N VAL A 153 33.05 -56.78 -4.43
CA VAL A 153 32.42 -56.00 -3.35
C VAL A 153 32.40 -54.52 -3.70
N ASP A 154 33.52 -53.96 -4.16
CA ASP A 154 33.63 -52.55 -4.50
C ASP A 154 32.84 -52.20 -5.76
N VAL A 155 32.86 -53.08 -6.77
CA VAL A 155 32.03 -52.90 -7.98
C VAL A 155 30.53 -53.00 -7.66
N SER A 156 30.13 -53.91 -6.77
CA SER A 156 28.74 -54.00 -6.29
C SER A 156 28.32 -52.73 -5.54
N ALA A 157 29.15 -52.23 -4.63
CA ALA A 157 28.90 -50.97 -3.91
C ALA A 157 28.73 -49.78 -4.87
N LEU A 158 29.61 -49.64 -5.87
CA LEU A 158 29.51 -48.60 -6.89
C LEU A 158 28.24 -48.72 -7.73
N ARG A 159 27.79 -49.94 -8.07
CA ARG A 159 26.52 -50.16 -8.77
C ARG A 159 25.32 -49.70 -7.95
N VAL A 160 25.31 -50.04 -6.66
CA VAL A 160 24.25 -49.57 -5.73
C VAL A 160 24.24 -48.04 -5.65
N GLN A 161 25.41 -47.41 -5.57
CA GLN A 161 25.53 -45.94 -5.57
C GLN A 161 25.04 -45.31 -6.88
N LEU A 162 25.40 -45.87 -8.05
CA LEU A 162 24.90 -45.37 -9.35
C LEU A 162 23.39 -45.51 -9.48
N ASN A 163 22.81 -46.64 -9.06
CA ASN A 163 21.36 -46.82 -9.05
C ASN A 163 20.66 -45.81 -8.12
N SER A 164 21.23 -45.56 -6.93
CA SER A 164 20.73 -44.53 -6.02
C SER A 164 20.81 -43.16 -6.65
N LEU A 165 21.96 -42.76 -7.19
CA LEU A 165 22.15 -41.47 -7.85
C LEU A 165 21.22 -41.31 -9.06
N SER A 166 20.98 -42.38 -9.84
CA SER A 166 20.05 -42.36 -10.98
C SER A 166 18.61 -42.11 -10.52
N SER A 167 18.17 -42.82 -9.47
CA SER A 167 16.86 -42.61 -8.85
C SER A 167 16.73 -41.19 -8.28
N ASP A 168 17.76 -40.70 -7.59
CA ASP A 168 17.80 -39.37 -6.99
C ASP A 168 17.81 -38.27 -8.07
N ALA A 169 18.45 -38.50 -9.21
CA ALA A 169 18.41 -37.60 -10.37
C ALA A 169 17.00 -37.49 -10.96
N ALA A 170 16.34 -38.63 -11.23
CA ALA A 170 14.96 -38.64 -11.73
C ALA A 170 13.96 -38.00 -10.73
N ALA A 171 14.15 -38.25 -9.44
CA ALA A 171 13.36 -37.62 -8.38
C ALA A 171 13.62 -36.10 -8.34
N THR A 172 14.86 -35.65 -8.51
CA THR A 172 15.22 -34.23 -8.57
C THR A 172 14.61 -33.54 -9.78
N ALA A 173 14.60 -34.18 -10.95
CA ALA A 173 13.92 -33.65 -12.13
C ALA A 173 12.41 -33.45 -11.87
N SER A 174 11.78 -34.42 -11.21
CA SER A 174 10.36 -34.33 -10.83
C SER A 174 10.08 -33.20 -9.85
N LYS A 175 10.95 -33.02 -8.83
CA LYS A 175 10.87 -31.91 -7.88
C LYS A 175 11.07 -30.54 -8.54
N ILE A 176 12.00 -30.43 -9.50
CA ILE A 176 12.18 -29.20 -10.28
C ILE A 176 10.91 -28.86 -11.05
N SER A 177 10.26 -29.83 -11.68
CA SER A 177 8.99 -29.61 -12.37
C SER A 177 7.89 -29.12 -11.42
N ALA A 178 7.77 -29.75 -10.24
CA ALA A 178 6.81 -29.32 -9.21
C ALA A 178 7.11 -27.90 -8.69
N ALA A 179 8.37 -27.57 -8.47
CA ALA A 179 8.81 -26.24 -8.07
C ALA A 179 8.52 -25.18 -9.13
N THR A 180 8.74 -25.48 -10.42
CA THR A 180 8.38 -24.58 -11.52
C THR A 180 6.86 -24.36 -11.60
N GLN A 181 6.05 -25.40 -11.35
CA GLN A 181 4.59 -25.27 -11.29
C GLN A 181 4.14 -24.42 -10.09
N ALA A 182 4.74 -24.62 -8.92
CA ALA A 182 4.46 -23.82 -7.72
C ALA A 182 4.88 -22.35 -7.91
N GLU A 183 6.02 -22.09 -8.57
CA GLU A 183 6.46 -20.74 -8.94
C GLU A 183 5.42 -20.08 -9.84
N ASN A 184 4.99 -20.77 -10.90
CA ASN A 184 3.99 -20.23 -11.82
C ASN A 184 2.67 -19.95 -11.11
N ALA A 185 2.17 -20.90 -10.30
CA ALA A 185 0.93 -20.74 -9.54
C ALA A 185 0.99 -19.52 -8.61
N PHE A 186 2.10 -19.33 -7.88
CA PHE A 186 2.26 -18.17 -7.02
C PHE A 186 2.37 -16.85 -7.80
N VAL A 187 3.02 -16.85 -8.97
CA VAL A 187 3.16 -15.64 -9.80
C VAL A 187 1.83 -15.24 -10.45
N THR A 188 1.00 -16.20 -10.85
CA THR A 188 -0.27 -15.94 -11.55
C THR A 188 -1.45 -15.77 -10.59
N GLU A 189 -1.45 -16.51 -9.48
CA GLU A 189 -2.53 -16.55 -8.48
C GLU A 189 -1.93 -16.51 -7.06
N PRO A 190 -1.32 -15.38 -6.65
CA PRO A 190 -0.65 -15.27 -5.35
C PRO A 190 -1.64 -15.44 -4.19
N SER A 191 -1.33 -16.39 -3.30
CA SER A 191 -2.08 -16.66 -2.07
C SER A 191 -1.15 -17.22 -0.99
N SER A 192 -1.61 -17.29 0.26
CA SER A 192 -0.84 -17.93 1.35
C SER A 192 -0.53 -19.39 1.07
N LEU A 193 -1.48 -20.14 0.46
CA LEU A 193 -1.29 -21.53 0.09
C LEU A 193 -0.26 -21.67 -1.04
N ALA A 194 -0.37 -20.84 -2.09
CA ALA A 194 0.57 -20.86 -3.20
C ALA A 194 1.99 -20.46 -2.74
N PHE A 195 2.12 -19.48 -1.85
CA PHE A 195 3.41 -19.08 -1.29
C PHE A 195 4.06 -20.19 -0.44
N SER A 196 3.25 -20.88 0.39
CA SER A 196 3.74 -22.01 1.18
C SER A 196 4.18 -23.17 0.30
N ALA A 197 3.41 -23.50 -0.75
CA ALA A 197 3.76 -24.53 -1.73
C ALA A 197 5.05 -24.19 -2.48
N LEU A 198 5.22 -22.92 -2.85
CA LEU A 198 6.45 -22.41 -3.46
C LEU A 198 7.67 -22.61 -2.56
N SER A 199 7.59 -22.15 -1.32
CA SER A 199 8.72 -22.23 -0.38
C SER A 199 9.09 -23.69 -0.07
N GLY A 200 8.08 -24.56 0.12
CA GLY A 200 8.30 -25.99 0.33
C GLY A 200 8.97 -26.67 -0.86
N SER A 201 8.43 -26.46 -2.07
CA SER A 201 8.97 -27.09 -3.30
C SER A 201 10.39 -26.62 -3.65
N PHE A 202 10.72 -25.35 -3.39
CA PHE A 202 12.08 -24.84 -3.54
C PHE A 202 13.05 -25.52 -2.57
N GLY A 203 12.67 -25.63 -1.29
CA GLY A 203 13.44 -26.33 -0.27
C GLY A 203 13.76 -27.78 -0.66
N GLU A 204 12.76 -28.52 -1.13
CA GLU A 204 12.93 -29.90 -1.57
C GLU A 204 13.94 -30.07 -2.71
N VAL A 205 13.96 -29.16 -3.70
CA VAL A 205 14.93 -29.17 -4.79
C VAL A 205 16.34 -28.89 -4.25
N PHE A 206 16.48 -27.87 -3.40
CA PHE A 206 17.79 -27.50 -2.85
C PHE A 206 18.41 -28.65 -2.06
N ASP A 207 17.62 -29.29 -1.21
CA ASP A 207 18.06 -30.41 -0.38
C ASP A 207 18.41 -31.63 -1.24
N SER A 208 17.62 -31.92 -2.29
CA SER A 208 17.88 -33.01 -3.25
C SER A 208 19.22 -32.83 -3.99
N ILE A 209 19.49 -31.62 -4.49
CA ILE A 209 20.76 -31.31 -5.18
C ILE A 209 21.94 -31.43 -4.21
N SER A 210 21.79 -30.96 -2.98
CA SER A 210 22.84 -31.06 -1.95
C SER A 210 23.14 -32.52 -1.59
N GLN A 211 22.11 -33.35 -1.42
CA GLN A 211 22.25 -34.78 -1.15
C GLN A 211 22.97 -35.51 -2.29
N MET A 212 22.53 -35.28 -3.53
CA MET A 212 23.16 -35.87 -4.71
C MET A 212 24.63 -35.45 -4.82
N GLN A 213 24.96 -34.18 -4.53
CA GLN A 213 26.34 -33.72 -4.55
C GLN A 213 27.19 -34.43 -3.49
N SER A 214 26.65 -34.69 -2.30
CA SER A 214 27.35 -35.47 -1.28
C SER A 214 27.58 -36.91 -1.74
N GLN A 215 26.56 -37.56 -2.30
CA GLN A 215 26.67 -38.93 -2.82
C GLN A 215 27.64 -39.03 -4.01
N SER A 216 27.68 -38.04 -4.89
CA SER A 216 28.58 -38.03 -6.05
C SER A 216 30.05 -37.94 -5.64
N LEU A 217 30.35 -37.24 -4.54
CA LEU A 217 31.69 -37.17 -3.96
C LEU A 217 32.10 -38.52 -3.34
N ILE A 218 31.17 -39.20 -2.67
CA ILE A 218 31.39 -40.56 -2.14
C ILE A 218 31.67 -41.53 -3.29
N TYR A 219 30.81 -41.53 -4.31
CA TYR A 219 30.98 -42.34 -5.52
C TYR A 219 32.34 -42.10 -6.18
N LYS A 220 32.74 -40.84 -6.35
CA LYS A 220 34.06 -40.51 -6.89
C LYS A 220 35.19 -41.09 -6.05
N SER A 221 35.11 -40.96 -4.73
CA SER A 221 36.13 -41.51 -3.83
C SER A 221 36.23 -43.03 -3.95
N ASP A 222 35.11 -43.74 -4.06
CA ASP A 222 35.09 -45.20 -4.17
C ASP A 222 35.53 -45.67 -5.56
N LEU A 223 35.21 -44.90 -6.60
CA LEU A 223 35.70 -45.13 -7.96
C LEU A 223 37.23 -45.01 -8.04
N ASP A 224 37.80 -44.00 -7.38
CA ASP A 224 39.25 -43.78 -7.30
C ASP A 224 39.95 -44.92 -6.51
N LYS A 225 39.32 -45.42 -5.44
CA LYS A 225 39.81 -46.62 -4.72
C LYS A 225 39.81 -47.86 -5.61
N LEU A 226 38.75 -48.11 -6.36
CA LEU A 226 38.68 -49.23 -7.30
C LEU A 226 39.76 -49.11 -8.38
N LYS A 227 39.98 -47.91 -8.93
CA LYS A 227 41.10 -47.68 -9.88
C LYS A 227 42.45 -47.99 -9.26
N GLN A 228 42.68 -47.62 -8.00
CA GLN A 228 43.93 -47.92 -7.30
C GLN A 228 44.13 -49.43 -7.13
N GLN A 229 43.09 -50.18 -6.76
CA GLN A 229 43.15 -51.64 -6.67
C GLN A 229 43.47 -52.30 -8.02
N ILE A 230 42.84 -51.82 -9.10
CA ILE A 230 43.12 -52.30 -10.47
C ILE A 230 44.56 -51.97 -10.87
N SER A 231 45.09 -50.81 -10.46
CA SER A 231 46.48 -50.43 -10.75
C SER A 231 47.49 -51.43 -10.18
N VAL A 232 47.24 -51.95 -8.97
CA VAL A 232 48.11 -52.91 -8.28
C VAL A 232 47.76 -54.38 -8.59
N ALA A 233 46.63 -54.65 -9.27
CA ALA A 233 46.23 -56.00 -9.64
C ALA A 233 47.21 -56.65 -10.64
N ASN A 234 47.31 -57.97 -10.59
CA ASN A 234 48.14 -58.77 -11.50
C ASN A 234 47.47 -58.94 -12.88
N THR A 235 47.30 -57.83 -13.57
CA THR A 235 46.66 -57.70 -14.89
C THR A 235 47.60 -56.94 -15.83
N ASP A 236 47.58 -57.24 -17.13
CA ASP A 236 48.43 -56.57 -18.09
C ASP A 236 48.07 -55.07 -18.26
N ALA A 237 49.02 -54.29 -18.77
CA ALA A 237 48.88 -52.84 -18.87
C ALA A 237 47.76 -52.41 -19.83
N GLN A 238 47.51 -53.16 -20.91
CA GLN A 238 46.48 -52.83 -21.90
C GLN A 238 45.09 -53.01 -21.30
N THR A 239 44.86 -54.11 -20.59
CA THR A 239 43.59 -54.36 -19.89
C THR A 239 43.35 -53.31 -18.80
N LYS A 240 44.37 -52.91 -18.03
CA LYS A 240 44.25 -51.83 -17.04
C LYS A 240 43.80 -50.51 -17.67
N GLN A 241 44.40 -50.15 -18.82
CA GLN A 241 44.04 -48.92 -19.53
C GLN A 241 42.58 -48.96 -20.03
N GLN A 242 42.13 -50.11 -20.57
CA GLN A 242 40.74 -50.30 -20.99
C GLN A 242 39.76 -50.18 -19.80
N LEU A 243 40.09 -50.78 -18.66
CA LEU A 243 39.26 -50.70 -17.45
C LEU A 243 39.17 -49.27 -16.90
N PHE A 244 40.28 -48.52 -16.93
CA PHE A 244 40.26 -47.12 -16.49
C PHE A 244 39.38 -46.23 -17.36
N ALA A 245 39.34 -46.47 -18.67
CA ALA A 245 38.44 -45.77 -19.59
C ALA A 245 36.95 -46.11 -19.33
N LEU A 246 36.65 -47.31 -18.82
CA LEU A 246 35.29 -47.68 -18.40
C LEU A 246 34.90 -47.06 -17.05
N LEU A 247 35.88 -46.83 -16.18
CA LEU A 247 35.71 -46.27 -14.83
C LEU A 247 35.82 -44.73 -14.81
N GLU A 248 35.38 -44.04 -15.85
CA GLU A 248 35.31 -42.59 -15.84
C GLU A 248 34.07 -42.10 -15.06
N MET A 249 34.21 -40.94 -14.40
CA MET A 249 33.06 -40.30 -13.77
C MET A 249 32.08 -39.88 -14.87
N PRO A 250 30.79 -40.24 -14.78
CA PRO A 250 29.77 -39.79 -15.71
C PRO A 250 29.83 -38.28 -15.90
N SER A 251 29.76 -37.84 -17.16
CA SER A 251 30.04 -36.46 -17.53
C SER A 251 29.10 -35.48 -16.84
N GLN A 252 27.83 -35.85 -16.69
CA GLN A 252 26.84 -35.03 -16.02
C GLN A 252 27.06 -34.89 -14.51
N LEU A 253 27.67 -35.87 -13.82
CA LEU A 253 28.02 -35.71 -12.41
C LEU A 253 29.10 -34.64 -12.20
N SER A 254 29.91 -34.34 -13.22
CA SER A 254 30.91 -33.27 -13.14
C SER A 254 30.25 -31.88 -13.04
N SER A 255 29.08 -31.70 -13.66
CA SER A 255 28.29 -30.45 -13.64
C SER A 255 27.52 -30.26 -12.33
N LEU A 256 27.28 -31.33 -11.57
CA LEU A 256 26.51 -31.29 -10.31
C LEU A 256 27.11 -30.34 -9.27
N ARG A 257 28.44 -30.19 -9.26
CA ARG A 257 29.12 -29.23 -8.38
C ARG A 257 28.66 -27.80 -8.66
N SER A 258 28.58 -27.40 -9.92
CA SER A 258 28.12 -26.06 -10.32
C SER A 258 26.67 -25.85 -9.90
N TYR A 259 25.81 -26.85 -10.08
CA TYR A 259 24.41 -26.77 -9.70
C TYR A 259 24.17 -26.76 -8.20
N SER A 260 25.01 -27.45 -7.42
CA SER A 260 25.03 -27.34 -5.97
C SER A 260 25.43 -25.93 -5.51
N ILE A 261 26.39 -25.31 -6.18
CA ILE A 261 26.76 -23.90 -5.92
C ILE A 261 25.59 -22.96 -6.25
N TYR A 262 24.96 -23.13 -7.42
CA TYR A 262 23.81 -22.31 -7.82
C TYR A 262 22.66 -22.46 -6.83
N SER A 263 22.30 -23.71 -6.51
CA SER A 263 21.28 -24.06 -5.50
C SER A 263 21.55 -23.36 -4.17
N THR A 264 22.77 -23.43 -3.65
CA THR A 264 23.15 -22.79 -2.38
C THR A 264 23.02 -21.27 -2.44
N GLN A 265 23.49 -20.65 -3.52
CA GLN A 265 23.44 -19.19 -3.67
C GLN A 265 22.01 -18.67 -3.87
N ILE A 266 21.20 -19.39 -4.64
CA ILE A 266 19.78 -19.09 -4.84
C ILE A 266 19.04 -19.24 -3.51
N LYS A 267 19.22 -20.35 -2.79
CA LYS A 267 18.64 -20.58 -1.46
C LYS A 267 18.97 -19.44 -0.50
N GLY A 268 20.25 -19.10 -0.38
CA GLY A 268 20.68 -17.98 0.47
C GLY A 268 20.08 -16.64 0.07
N SER A 269 19.89 -16.39 -1.23
CA SER A 269 19.27 -15.16 -1.73
C SER A 269 17.77 -15.10 -1.44
N ILE A 270 17.05 -16.21 -1.61
CA ILE A 270 15.62 -16.34 -1.30
C ILE A 270 15.39 -16.19 0.21
N ASP A 271 16.15 -16.93 1.03
CA ASP A 271 16.06 -16.88 2.48
C ASP A 271 16.33 -15.45 3.00
N SER A 272 17.35 -14.79 2.44
CA SER A 272 17.68 -13.39 2.78
C SER A 272 16.57 -12.42 2.39
N ALA A 273 16.01 -12.56 1.19
CA ALA A 273 14.95 -11.68 0.71
C ALA A 273 13.66 -11.83 1.53
N PHE A 274 13.22 -13.06 1.79
CA PHE A 274 12.01 -13.32 2.58
C PHE A 274 12.18 -12.96 4.05
N SER A 275 13.37 -13.16 4.63
CA SER A 275 13.67 -12.71 5.99
C SER A 275 13.69 -11.19 6.10
N ALA A 276 14.32 -10.49 5.15
CA ALA A 276 14.35 -9.03 5.13
C ALA A 276 12.96 -8.41 4.96
N SER A 277 12.10 -9.05 4.16
CA SER A 277 10.68 -8.70 4.02
C SER A 277 9.97 -8.73 5.38
N SER A 278 10.05 -9.86 6.08
CA SER A 278 9.40 -10.07 7.38
C SER A 278 9.78 -9.02 8.43
N VAL A 279 11.08 -8.64 8.50
CA VAL A 279 11.59 -7.64 9.45
C VAL A 279 11.01 -6.24 9.18
N ARG A 280 10.69 -5.91 7.94
CA ARG A 280 10.21 -4.57 7.55
C ARG A 280 8.68 -4.43 7.64
N LEU A 281 7.93 -5.52 7.73
CA LEU A 281 6.45 -5.51 7.70
C LEU A 281 5.83 -4.57 8.74
N ASP A 282 6.36 -4.53 9.97
CA ASP A 282 5.79 -3.67 11.01
C ASP A 282 5.97 -2.17 10.71
N SER A 283 7.09 -1.81 10.09
CA SER A 283 7.35 -0.44 9.62
C SER A 283 6.41 -0.08 8.46
N LEU A 284 6.24 -0.98 7.49
CA LEU A 284 5.31 -0.79 6.37
C LEU A 284 3.86 -0.64 6.85
N LEU A 285 3.43 -1.45 7.82
CA LEU A 285 2.08 -1.34 8.42
C LEU A 285 1.90 -0.05 9.22
N ALA A 286 2.92 0.37 9.96
CA ALA A 286 2.88 1.65 10.66
C ALA A 286 2.76 2.82 9.67
N GLU A 287 3.49 2.75 8.56
CA GLU A 287 3.38 3.73 7.50
C GLU A 287 2.00 3.70 6.83
N PHE A 288 1.45 2.53 6.52
CA PHE A 288 0.06 2.40 6.05
C PHE A 288 -0.94 3.10 6.98
N ASP A 289 -0.92 2.79 8.28
CA ASP A 289 -1.82 3.39 9.27
C ASP A 289 -1.65 4.92 9.35
N ASN A 290 -0.40 5.40 9.31
CA ASN A 290 -0.06 6.82 9.28
C ASN A 290 -0.66 7.52 8.04
N ARG A 291 -0.70 6.82 6.90
CA ARG A 291 -1.25 7.34 5.64
C ARG A 291 -2.77 7.34 5.63
N ILE A 292 -3.42 6.38 6.27
CA ILE A 292 -4.85 6.44 6.53
C ILE A 292 -5.17 7.70 7.34
N LEU A 293 -4.44 7.96 8.42
CA LEU A 293 -4.61 9.17 9.23
C LEU A 293 -4.34 10.46 8.45
N LYS A 294 -3.34 10.47 7.56
CA LYS A 294 -3.08 11.59 6.63
C LYS A 294 -4.32 11.88 5.79
N ASN A 295 -4.86 10.88 5.11
CA ASN A 295 -6.03 11.06 4.24
C ASN A 295 -7.26 11.55 5.02
N GLU A 296 -7.53 10.95 6.18
CA GLU A 296 -8.63 11.38 7.05
C GLU A 296 -8.47 12.82 7.53
N SER A 297 -7.24 13.19 7.95
CA SER A 297 -6.94 14.55 8.40
C SER A 297 -7.11 15.55 7.27
N TYR A 298 -6.66 15.21 6.07
CA TYR A 298 -6.85 16.04 4.88
C TYR A 298 -8.34 16.29 4.62
N GLY A 299 -9.15 15.22 4.63
CA GLY A 299 -10.60 15.31 4.42
C GLY A 299 -11.30 16.21 5.44
N LEU A 300 -10.84 16.23 6.69
CA LEU A 300 -11.40 17.11 7.73
C LEU A 300 -10.96 18.58 7.60
N ILE A 301 -9.71 18.83 7.20
CA ILE A 301 -9.14 20.18 7.14
C ILE A 301 -9.53 20.89 5.85
N PHE A 302 -9.37 20.19 4.72
CA PHE A 302 -9.44 20.76 3.38
C PHE A 302 -10.62 20.22 2.55
N GLY A 303 -11.11 19.03 2.86
CA GLY A 303 -12.19 18.36 2.13
C GLY A 303 -13.60 18.84 2.48
N GLU A 304 -14.57 18.39 1.69
CA GLU A 304 -15.99 18.56 2.01
C GLU A 304 -16.34 17.82 3.32
N ASN A 305 -17.17 18.45 4.15
CA ASN A 305 -17.53 17.89 5.45
C ASN A 305 -19.04 17.97 5.69
N GLU A 306 -19.69 16.81 5.85
CA GLU A 306 -21.13 16.72 6.01
C GLU A 306 -21.66 17.47 7.23
N LYS A 307 -20.92 17.45 8.35
CA LYS A 307 -21.31 18.13 9.59
C LYS A 307 -21.28 19.65 9.39
N ILE A 308 -20.22 20.19 8.78
CA ILE A 308 -20.15 21.62 8.43
C ILE A 308 -21.27 21.99 7.47
N ARG A 309 -21.46 21.21 6.39
CA ARG A 309 -22.51 21.47 5.39
C ARG A 309 -23.90 21.55 5.98
N LYS A 310 -24.28 20.59 6.82
CA LYS A 310 -25.60 20.57 7.45
C LYS A 310 -25.80 21.67 8.48
N GLU A 311 -24.78 22.00 9.26
CA GLU A 311 -24.93 22.85 10.45
C GLU A 311 -24.58 24.33 10.21
N THR A 312 -23.83 24.64 9.14
CA THR A 312 -23.42 26.01 8.81
C THR A 312 -23.70 26.40 7.35
N GLY A 313 -24.04 25.46 6.49
CA GLY A 313 -24.25 25.69 5.05
C GLY A 313 -22.96 25.84 4.22
N PHE A 314 -21.78 25.75 4.83
CA PHE A 314 -20.49 25.78 4.13
C PHE A 314 -20.11 24.36 3.67
N LEU A 315 -19.40 24.20 2.55
CA LEU A 315 -19.03 22.87 2.07
C LEU A 315 -17.91 22.24 2.91
N SER A 316 -16.98 23.05 3.42
CA SER A 316 -15.78 22.59 4.12
C SER A 316 -15.43 23.44 5.34
N LEU A 317 -14.56 22.90 6.21
CA LEU A 317 -13.98 23.66 7.32
C LEU A 317 -13.18 24.87 6.82
N ALA A 318 -12.41 24.72 5.74
CA ALA A 318 -11.62 25.79 5.15
C ALA A 318 -12.49 26.98 4.69
N GLU A 319 -13.66 26.70 4.08
CA GLU A 319 -14.62 27.70 3.68
C GLU A 319 -15.25 28.39 4.90
N ALA A 320 -15.73 27.60 5.87
CA ALA A 320 -16.31 28.14 7.11
C ALA A 320 -15.33 29.04 7.87
N LYS A 321 -14.08 28.59 8.02
CA LYS A 321 -12.99 29.38 8.62
C LYS A 321 -12.75 30.68 7.87
N SER A 322 -12.74 30.64 6.54
CA SER A 322 -12.47 31.84 5.72
C SER A 322 -13.59 32.86 5.85
N ALA A 323 -14.85 32.42 5.86
CA ALA A 323 -16.00 33.29 6.05
C ALA A 323 -16.13 33.85 7.48
N ILE A 324 -15.87 33.03 8.49
CA ILE A 324 -15.98 33.44 9.91
C ILE A 324 -14.84 34.39 10.30
N LEU A 325 -13.62 34.12 9.85
CA LEU A 325 -12.43 34.89 10.22
C LEU A 325 -12.11 36.03 9.25
N ALA A 326 -12.93 36.26 8.23
CA ALA A 326 -12.77 37.41 7.33
C ALA A 326 -12.78 38.72 8.12
N LYS A 327 -11.95 39.68 7.70
CA LYS A 327 -11.72 40.94 8.41
C LYS A 327 -13.03 41.69 8.74
N GLU A 328 -13.99 41.64 7.82
CA GLU A 328 -15.27 42.35 7.89
C GLU A 328 -16.30 41.65 8.79
N SER A 329 -16.24 40.31 8.91
CA SER A 329 -17.23 39.51 9.62
C SER A 329 -16.77 39.08 11.03
N ARG A 330 -15.45 39.01 11.26
CA ARG A 330 -14.86 38.42 12.46
C ARG A 330 -15.40 39.01 13.76
N GLN A 331 -15.52 40.34 13.83
CA GLN A 331 -16.02 41.04 15.02
C GLN A 331 -17.55 41.04 15.14
N ALA A 332 -18.25 40.67 14.07
CA ALA A 332 -19.71 40.67 13.99
C ALA A 332 -20.33 39.41 14.61
N TRP A 333 -19.56 38.35 14.89
CA TRP A 333 -20.07 37.13 15.52
C TRP A 333 -20.33 37.31 17.02
N GLU A 334 -21.40 36.70 17.53
CA GLU A 334 -21.77 36.77 18.96
C GLU A 334 -20.73 36.04 19.83
N ASN A 335 -20.39 34.80 19.45
CA ASN A 335 -19.48 33.96 20.25
C ASN A 335 -18.00 34.18 19.91
N GLN A 336 -17.44 35.29 20.40
CA GLN A 336 -16.04 35.67 20.16
C GLN A 336 -15.01 34.71 20.78
N LEU A 337 -15.38 33.94 21.81
CA LEU A 337 -14.49 32.90 22.35
C LEU A 337 -14.29 31.79 21.31
N LYS A 338 -15.39 31.26 20.75
CA LYS A 338 -15.33 30.20 19.74
C LYS A 338 -14.70 30.65 18.42
N VAL A 339 -14.82 31.93 18.06
CA VAL A 339 -14.09 32.51 16.92
C VAL A 339 -12.57 32.41 17.12
N ARG A 340 -12.07 32.72 18.32
CA ARG A 340 -10.62 32.62 18.63
C ARG A 340 -10.16 31.17 18.69
N GLU A 341 -10.95 30.29 19.30
CA GLU A 341 -10.63 28.85 19.36
C GLU A 341 -10.63 28.21 17.97
N LEU A 342 -11.57 28.59 17.08
CA LEU A 342 -11.56 28.17 15.68
C LEU A 342 -10.26 28.54 14.96
N GLU A 343 -9.81 29.80 15.10
CA GLU A 343 -8.54 30.24 14.48
C GLU A 343 -7.35 29.43 14.99
N GLN A 344 -7.27 29.21 16.31
CA GLN A 344 -6.19 28.45 16.93
C GLN A 344 -6.21 26.98 16.51
N ASP A 345 -7.36 26.31 16.59
CA ASP A 345 -7.49 24.89 16.30
C ASP A 345 -7.29 24.61 14.81
N TYR A 346 -7.79 25.47 13.92
CA TYR A 346 -7.52 25.36 12.48
C TYR A 346 -6.02 25.54 12.20
N SER A 347 -5.38 26.56 12.77
CA SER A 347 -3.95 26.80 12.59
C SER A 347 -3.10 25.64 13.11
N ARG A 348 -3.44 25.06 14.27
CA ARG A 348 -2.79 23.85 14.80
C ARG A 348 -3.03 22.65 13.89
N ALA A 349 -4.24 22.47 13.38
CA ALA A 349 -4.57 21.36 12.48
C ALA A 349 -3.70 21.39 11.22
N SER A 350 -3.63 22.55 10.54
CA SER A 350 -2.76 22.72 9.37
C SER A 350 -1.28 22.52 9.71
N LYS A 351 -0.80 23.12 10.80
CA LYS A 351 0.59 22.97 11.24
C LYS A 351 0.96 21.51 11.51
N PHE A 352 0.14 20.79 12.29
CA PHE A 352 0.39 19.38 12.59
C PHE A 352 0.28 18.49 11.35
N TYR A 353 -0.58 18.84 10.39
CA TYR A 353 -0.66 18.16 9.11
C TYR A 353 0.66 18.30 8.33
N ASP A 354 1.20 19.52 8.25
CA ASP A 354 2.48 19.79 7.57
C ASP A 354 3.67 19.13 8.28
N GLU A 355 3.62 19.05 9.62
CA GLU A 355 4.60 18.35 10.47
C GLU A 355 4.46 16.81 10.46
N ARG A 356 3.52 16.25 9.67
CA ARG A 356 3.18 14.81 9.61
C ARG A 356 2.70 14.21 10.94
N ASN A 357 2.21 15.04 11.85
CA ASN A 357 1.58 14.59 13.09
C ASN A 357 0.06 14.46 12.90
N PHE A 358 -0.36 13.48 12.10
CA PHE A 358 -1.75 13.37 11.66
C PHE A 358 -2.74 13.04 12.79
N VAL A 359 -2.29 12.39 13.86
CA VAL A 359 -3.13 12.17 15.06
C VAL A 359 -3.57 13.52 15.66
N GLN A 360 -2.62 14.44 15.86
CA GLN A 360 -2.93 15.76 16.41
C GLN A 360 -3.61 16.67 15.38
N ALA A 361 -3.29 16.53 14.10
CA ALA A 361 -3.97 17.23 13.01
C ALA A 361 -5.46 16.89 12.99
N LYS A 362 -5.80 15.60 13.00
CA LYS A 362 -7.19 15.10 13.06
C LYS A 362 -7.93 15.64 14.28
N LYS A 363 -7.33 15.53 15.46
CA LYS A 363 -7.94 16.01 16.71
C LYS A 363 -8.23 17.52 16.66
N SER A 364 -7.25 18.32 16.20
CA SER A 364 -7.40 19.78 16.11
C SER A 364 -8.43 20.16 15.03
N ALA A 365 -8.48 19.43 13.92
CA ALA A 365 -9.48 19.65 12.87
C ALA A 365 -10.90 19.37 13.35
N GLN A 366 -11.11 18.31 14.14
CA GLN A 366 -12.40 18.00 14.76
C GLN A 366 -12.85 19.11 15.72
N SER A 367 -11.96 19.60 16.58
CA SER A 367 -12.25 20.75 17.45
C SER A 367 -12.58 22.01 16.66
N ALA A 368 -11.83 22.30 15.59
CA ALA A 368 -12.10 23.42 14.70
C ALA A 368 -13.49 23.31 14.05
N ILE A 369 -13.90 22.11 13.61
CA ILE A 369 -15.24 21.86 13.08
C ILE A 369 -16.32 22.19 14.13
N GLU A 370 -16.15 21.72 15.37
CA GLU A 370 -17.11 22.00 16.45
C GLU A 370 -17.19 23.48 16.81
N ASN A 371 -16.05 24.18 16.80
CA ASN A 371 -15.99 25.61 17.05
C ASN A 371 -16.64 26.40 15.91
N ALA A 372 -16.43 26.04 14.64
CA ALA A 372 -17.10 26.67 13.49
C ALA A 372 -18.62 26.53 13.57
N VAL A 373 -19.12 25.32 13.87
CA VAL A 373 -20.55 25.06 14.10
C VAL A 373 -21.09 25.91 15.25
N SER A 374 -20.35 26.00 16.35
CA SER A 374 -20.76 26.79 17.53
C SER A 374 -20.82 28.29 17.26
N VAL A 375 -19.88 28.84 16.48
CA VAL A 375 -19.92 30.24 16.05
C VAL A 375 -21.16 30.50 15.21
N TYR A 376 -21.42 29.63 14.23
CA TYR A 376 -22.54 29.81 13.32
C TYR A 376 -23.90 29.70 14.04
N LYS A 377 -24.05 28.71 14.93
CA LYS A 377 -25.27 28.53 15.75
C LYS A 377 -25.53 29.70 16.70
N ALA A 378 -24.50 30.34 17.24
CA ALA A 378 -24.65 31.53 18.09
C ALA A 378 -25.09 32.76 17.27
N GLY A 379 -24.80 32.78 15.96
CA GLY A 379 -25.18 33.86 15.06
C GLY A 379 -24.34 35.13 15.21
N ARG A 380 -24.75 36.18 14.50
CA ARG A 380 -24.13 37.50 14.58
C ARG A 380 -24.70 38.29 15.75
N LYS A 381 -23.89 39.21 16.29
CA LYS A 381 -24.32 40.22 17.25
C LYS A 381 -25.55 40.91 16.70
N LYS A 382 -26.59 41.03 17.52
CA LYS A 382 -27.78 41.80 17.16
C LYS A 382 -27.32 43.23 16.90
N GLU A 383 -27.57 43.74 15.70
CA GLU A 383 -27.41 45.17 15.44
C GLU A 383 -28.20 45.91 16.52
N ALA A 384 -27.54 46.86 17.20
CA ALA A 384 -28.26 47.77 18.07
C ALA A 384 -29.37 48.38 17.21
N ALA A 385 -30.63 48.19 17.62
CA ALA A 385 -31.76 48.82 16.95
C ALA A 385 -31.37 50.28 16.65
N PRO A 386 -31.63 50.81 15.44
CA PRO A 386 -31.24 52.16 15.08
C PRO A 386 -31.65 53.06 16.24
N ALA A 387 -30.67 53.77 16.82
CA ALA A 387 -30.89 54.56 18.02
C ALA A 387 -32.18 55.35 17.80
N GLY A 388 -33.24 55.00 18.55
CA GLY A 388 -34.51 55.71 18.44
C GLY A 388 -34.22 57.19 18.56
N ILE A 389 -34.88 58.02 17.73
CA ILE A 389 -34.69 59.48 17.70
C ILE A 389 -34.50 59.98 19.13
N SER A 390 -33.31 60.50 19.45
CA SER A 390 -32.99 60.83 20.83
C SER A 390 -34.03 61.83 21.35
N GLN A 391 -34.51 61.62 22.58
CA GLN A 391 -35.45 62.56 23.22
C GLN A 391 -34.94 64.00 23.13
N ASP A 392 -33.62 64.20 23.20
CA ASP A 392 -32.98 65.51 23.05
C ASP A 392 -33.20 66.15 21.67
N LEU A 393 -33.20 65.35 20.59
CA LEU A 393 -33.52 65.82 19.24
C LEU A 393 -35.02 66.15 19.10
N LEU A 394 -35.89 65.34 19.72
CA LEU A 394 -37.33 65.63 19.80
C LEU A 394 -37.62 66.92 20.58
N PHE A 395 -36.93 67.15 21.71
CA PHE A 395 -37.06 68.39 22.49
C PHE A 395 -36.52 69.61 21.75
N LYS A 396 -35.41 69.48 21.00
CA LYS A 396 -34.90 70.57 20.15
C LYS A 396 -35.86 70.93 19.02
N VAL A 397 -36.43 69.93 18.35
CA VAL A 397 -37.45 70.14 17.29
C VAL A 397 -38.72 70.75 17.86
N ALA A 398 -39.21 70.26 19.01
CA ALA A 398 -40.36 70.84 19.70
C ALA A 398 -40.09 72.29 20.15
N GLY A 399 -38.90 72.59 20.66
CA GLY A 399 -38.48 73.94 21.03
C GLY A 399 -38.47 74.90 19.84
N ILE A 400 -37.92 74.48 18.70
CA ILE A 400 -37.93 75.25 17.45
C ILE A 400 -39.38 75.51 16.99
N LEU A 401 -40.26 74.52 17.08
CA LEU A 401 -41.69 74.66 16.75
C LEU A 401 -42.41 75.66 17.65
N VAL A 402 -42.13 75.66 18.96
CA VAL A 402 -42.70 76.63 19.91
C VAL A 402 -42.23 78.05 19.58
N VAL A 403 -40.95 78.24 19.25
CA VAL A 403 -40.41 79.54 18.83
C VAL A 403 -41.05 79.99 17.51
N LEU A 404 -41.21 79.10 16.54
CA LEU A 404 -41.90 79.38 15.28
C LEU A 404 -43.37 79.75 15.49
N LEU A 405 -44.08 79.07 16.40
CA LEU A 405 -45.45 79.39 16.78
C LEU A 405 -45.55 80.76 17.46
N ALA A 406 -44.62 81.10 18.36
CA ALA A 406 -44.56 82.41 18.98
C ALA A 406 -44.28 83.52 17.96
N LEU A 407 -43.36 83.27 17.01
CA LEU A 407 -43.08 84.19 15.90
C LEU A 407 -44.28 84.33 14.96
N LEU A 408 -44.97 83.24 14.62
CA LEU A 408 -46.20 83.25 13.82
C LEU A 408 -47.33 84.01 14.52
N TYR A 409 -47.50 83.80 15.82
CA TYR A 409 -48.47 84.53 16.63
C TYR A 409 -48.15 86.03 16.64
N LEU A 410 -46.89 86.41 16.84
CA LEU A 410 -46.44 87.81 16.77
C LEU A 410 -46.62 88.41 15.37
N PHE A 411 -46.35 87.65 14.31
CA PHE A 411 -46.54 88.10 12.93
C PHE A 411 -48.02 88.27 12.59
N ASN A 412 -48.87 87.33 13.00
CA ASN A 412 -50.30 87.34 12.72
C ASN A 412 -51.05 88.40 13.56
N ASN A 413 -50.53 88.78 14.73
CA ASN A 413 -51.07 89.86 15.57
C ASN A 413 -50.39 91.24 15.39
N ARG A 414 -49.54 91.43 14.38
CA ARG A 414 -48.89 92.74 14.11
C ARG A 414 -49.89 93.90 13.92
N GLY A 415 -51.12 93.62 13.48
CA GLY A 415 -52.19 94.62 13.35
C GLY A 415 -52.75 95.14 14.68
N LYS A 416 -52.74 94.33 15.75
CA LYS A 416 -53.26 94.72 17.08
C LYS A 416 -52.21 95.41 17.96
N LEU A 417 -50.94 95.06 17.80
CA LEU A 417 -49.82 95.68 18.54
C LEU A 417 -49.50 97.11 18.08
N LYS A 418 -49.78 97.46 16.81
CA LYS A 418 -49.66 98.85 16.34
C LYS A 418 -50.73 99.79 16.91
N GLY A 419 -51.90 99.28 17.31
CA GLY A 419 -52.96 100.08 17.91
C GLY A 419 -52.74 100.47 19.38
N ALA A 420 -51.80 99.82 20.09
CA ALA A 420 -51.49 100.10 21.48
C ALA A 420 -50.36 101.13 21.68
N LEU A 421 -49.67 101.55 20.60
CA LEU A 421 -48.52 102.47 20.64
C LEU A 421 -48.80 103.86 20.06
N THR A 422 -50.05 104.14 19.64
CA THR A 422 -50.49 105.48 19.23
C THR A 422 -51.81 105.83 19.91
N SER A 423 -51.73 106.33 21.13
CA SER A 423 -52.79 107.13 21.76
C SER A 423 -52.38 108.61 21.67
N GLN A 424 -52.94 109.33 20.71
CA GLN A 424 -53.01 110.80 20.77
C GLN A 424 -53.98 111.20 21.89
N PRO A 425 -53.66 112.20 22.73
CA PRO A 425 -54.65 112.91 23.51
C PRO A 425 -55.05 114.20 22.78
N GLU A 426 -56.29 114.27 22.31
CA GLU A 426 -56.96 115.55 22.02
C GLU A 426 -57.48 116.15 23.34
N GLY A 427 -57.25 117.46 23.49
CA GLY A 427 -57.48 118.21 24.71
C GLY A 427 -58.94 118.53 25.02
N VAL A 428 -59.12 119.09 26.21
CA VAL A 428 -60.35 119.77 26.61
C VAL A 428 -59.96 121.02 27.41
N ASP A 429 -60.36 122.18 26.89
CA ASP A 429 -60.39 123.48 27.57
C ASP A 429 -61.32 123.47 28.79
N ILE A 430 -61.08 124.39 29.76
CA ILE A 430 -62.06 125.38 30.30
C ILE A 430 -61.56 126.01 31.63
N TYR A 431 -61.38 127.34 31.58
CA TYR A 431 -61.44 128.41 32.59
C TYR A 431 -60.44 128.52 33.76
N GLY A 432 -59.80 129.70 33.80
CA GLY A 432 -58.96 130.26 34.86
C GLY A 432 -58.16 131.44 34.31
#